data_AF-A0A9W5KUQ1-F1
#
_entry.id   AF-A0A9W5KUQ1-F1
#
_cell.length_a   1.000
_cell.length_b   1.000
_cell.length_c   1.000
_cell.angle_alpha   90.00
_cell.angle_beta   90.00
_cell.angle_gamma   90.00
#
_symmetry.space_group_name_H-M   'P 1'
#
loop_
_entity.id
_entity.type
_entity.pdbx_description
1 polymer ?
#
loop_
_entity_poly.entity_id
_entity_poly.type
_entity_poly.pdbx_seq_one_letter_code
_entity_poly.pdbx_strand_id
1 'polypeptide(L)'
;MITNFDQNQSILQILFAYVDSLTIGGVPPMTGRPPICRKALLKCFFIKTVFQINSLRKLTRFLHQYPSFRVSCGLSLVPHISTFSRVGTWFRNEEIPLLHKQILQEMNVGLIPCVLIDSTALRSSLYDSQAKWGKSTRYGWYKGYKTHVCSTPEGVILSYAFTTANVHDSKIAPALLRDIQNQ
;
A
#
# COMPACT_ATOMS: atom_id res chain seq x y z
N MET A 1 -5.75 20.22 12.09
CA MET A 1 -6.48 19.43 13.09
C MET A 1 -6.57 18.00 12.55
N ILE A 2 -6.03 17.01 13.26
CA ILE A 2 -6.19 15.60 12.85
C ILE A 2 -7.62 15.21 13.22
N THR A 3 -8.51 15.08 12.24
CA THR A 3 -9.86 14.58 12.47
C THR A 3 -9.80 13.10 12.84
N ASN A 4 -10.63 12.65 13.81
CA ASN A 4 -10.78 11.25 14.24
C ASN A 4 -9.52 10.61 14.85
N PHE A 5 -8.79 11.35 15.70
CA PHE A 5 -7.54 10.86 16.31
C PHE A 5 -7.69 9.52 17.05
N ASP A 6 -8.71 9.35 17.89
CA ASP A 6 -8.90 8.13 18.70
C ASP A 6 -9.28 6.92 17.85
N GLN A 7 -10.10 7.14 16.80
CA GLN A 7 -10.43 6.09 15.83
C GLN A 7 -9.17 5.66 15.06
N ASN A 8 -8.34 6.62 14.64
CA ASN A 8 -7.08 6.33 13.96
C ASN A 8 -6.11 5.54 14.83
N GLN A 9 -6.05 5.83 16.13
CA GLN A 9 -5.25 5.06 17.09
C GLN A 9 -5.72 3.60 17.19
N SER A 10 -7.03 3.39 17.30
CA SER A 10 -7.62 2.04 17.40
C SER A 10 -7.31 1.20 16.15
N ILE A 11 -7.45 1.80 14.96
CA ILE A 11 -7.10 1.15 13.69
C ILE A 11 -5.60 0.82 13.64
N LEU A 12 -4.74 1.74 14.06
CA LEU A 12 -3.29 1.50 14.07
C LEU A 12 -2.88 0.39 15.04
N GLN A 13 -3.54 0.26 16.19
CA GLN A 13 -3.26 -0.83 17.11
C GLN A 13 -3.55 -2.19 16.48
N ILE A 14 -4.69 -2.34 15.82
CA ILE A 14 -5.07 -3.57 15.10
C ILE A 14 -4.06 -3.86 13.98
N LEU A 15 -3.74 -2.86 13.16
CA LEU A 15 -2.77 -3.00 12.07
C LEU A 15 -1.37 -3.35 12.59
N PHE A 16 -0.95 -2.78 13.71
CA PHE A 16 0.38 -3.05 14.28
C PHE A 16 0.47 -4.45 14.85
N ALA A 17 -0.57 -4.91 15.55
CA ALA A 17 -0.67 -6.29 16.02
C ALA A 17 -0.60 -7.28 14.85
N TYR A 18 -1.32 -7.00 13.75
CA TYR A 18 -1.23 -7.79 12.53
C TYR A 18 0.19 -7.78 11.94
N VAL A 19 0.83 -6.62 11.81
CA VAL A 19 2.23 -6.53 11.31
C VAL A 19 3.19 -7.31 12.21
N ASP A 20 2.96 -7.33 13.52
CA ASP A 20 3.79 -8.08 14.44
C ASP A 20 3.63 -9.59 14.28
N SER A 21 2.45 -10.08 13.91
CA SER A 21 2.21 -11.51 13.62
C SER A 21 2.77 -11.96 12.27
N LEU A 22 2.99 -11.05 11.30
CA LEU A 22 3.51 -11.40 9.98
C LEU A 22 4.93 -11.96 10.01
N THR A 23 5.24 -12.93 9.16
CA THR A 23 6.62 -13.38 8.90
C THR A 23 7.19 -12.63 7.69
N ILE A 24 7.62 -11.39 7.90
CA ILE A 24 8.24 -10.56 6.85
C ILE A 24 9.72 -10.93 6.72
N GLY A 25 10.19 -11.14 5.49
CA GLY A 25 11.58 -11.46 5.19
C GLY A 25 12.56 -10.51 5.91
N GLY A 26 13.44 -11.08 6.73
CA GLY A 26 14.53 -10.35 7.37
C GLY A 26 15.48 -9.78 6.31
N VAL A 27 16.04 -8.59 6.55
CA VAL A 27 17.10 -8.08 5.67
C VAL A 27 18.38 -8.83 6.03
N PRO A 28 19.02 -9.54 5.08
CA PRO A 28 20.30 -10.18 5.37
C PRO A 28 21.29 -9.11 5.84
N PRO A 29 22.15 -9.42 6.83
CA PRO A 29 23.14 -8.47 7.30
C PRO A 29 24.04 -8.09 6.12
N MET A 30 24.06 -6.80 5.80
CA MET A 30 24.99 -6.23 4.82
C MET A 30 26.07 -5.45 5.59
N THR A 31 27.25 -5.34 5.01
CA THR A 31 28.33 -4.52 5.56
C THR A 31 27.88 -3.07 5.72
N GLY A 32 28.13 -2.48 6.90
CA GLY A 32 27.75 -1.11 7.24
C GLY A 32 26.70 -1.02 8.36
N ARG A 33 25.90 0.06 8.35
CA ARG A 33 24.86 0.28 9.38
C ARG A 33 23.78 -0.81 9.29
N PRO A 34 23.44 -1.48 10.41
CA PRO A 34 22.41 -2.51 10.41
C PRO A 34 21.11 -2.03 9.77
N PRO A 35 20.47 -2.85 8.93
CA PRO A 35 19.22 -2.49 8.30
C PRO A 35 18.12 -2.32 9.35
N ILE A 36 17.24 -1.35 9.13
CA ILE A 36 16.08 -1.12 9.98
C ILE A 36 15.07 -2.24 9.75
N CYS A 37 14.43 -2.70 10.83
CA CYS A 37 13.40 -3.73 10.77
C CYS A 37 12.30 -3.38 9.76
N ARG A 38 11.96 -4.33 8.87
CA ARG A 38 10.95 -4.12 7.82
C ARG A 38 9.55 -3.91 8.41
N LYS A 39 9.18 -4.65 9.46
CA LYS A 39 7.93 -4.47 10.21
C LYS A 39 7.78 -3.03 10.70
N ALA A 40 8.85 -2.46 11.28
CA ALA A 40 8.85 -1.08 11.76
C ALA A 40 8.57 -0.06 10.65
N LEU A 41 9.15 -0.28 9.46
CA LEU A 41 8.91 0.56 8.30
C LEU A 41 7.51 0.37 7.70
N LEU A 42 6.97 -0.85 7.74
CA LEU A 42 5.59 -1.13 7.33
C LEU A 42 4.58 -0.42 8.23
N LYS A 43 4.77 -0.46 9.55
CA LYS A 43 3.98 0.31 10.52
C LYS A 43 3.99 1.81 10.21
N CYS A 44 5.13 2.36 9.80
CA CYS A 44 5.21 3.76 9.36
C CYS A 44 4.40 4.04 8.08
N PHE A 45 4.34 3.10 7.14
CA PHE A 45 3.46 3.24 5.96
C PHE A 45 1.98 3.17 6.34
N PHE A 46 1.60 2.35 7.33
CA PHE A 46 0.23 2.38 7.86
C PHE A 46 -0.12 3.71 8.53
N ILE A 47 0.78 4.29 9.33
CA ILE A 47 0.62 5.66 9.85
C ILE A 47 0.40 6.63 8.70
N LYS A 48 1.24 6.54 7.66
CA LYS A 48 1.13 7.42 6.49
C LYS A 48 -0.26 7.31 5.84
N THR A 49 -0.81 6.11 5.73
CA THR A 49 -2.13 5.87 5.12
C THR A 49 -3.27 6.33 6.03
N VAL A 50 -3.28 5.89 7.30
CA VAL A 50 -4.34 6.20 8.27
C VAL A 50 -4.48 7.71 8.49
N PHE A 51 -3.35 8.41 8.65
CA PHE A 51 -3.35 9.87 8.82
C PHE A 51 -3.35 10.67 7.50
N GLN A 52 -3.55 10.01 6.35
CA GLN A 52 -3.61 10.67 5.03
C GLN A 52 -2.39 11.57 4.75
N ILE A 53 -1.20 11.10 5.14
CA ILE A 53 0.06 11.82 4.96
C ILE A 53 0.54 11.65 3.51
N ASN A 54 0.45 12.72 2.74
CA ASN A 54 0.62 12.65 1.29
C ASN A 54 2.07 12.54 0.78
N SER A 55 3.09 12.57 1.64
CA SER A 55 4.48 12.42 1.19
C SER A 55 5.41 11.84 2.27
N LEU A 56 6.51 11.22 1.83
CA LEU A 56 7.53 10.70 2.75
C LEU A 56 8.19 11.82 3.59
N ARG A 57 8.33 13.03 3.03
CA ARG A 57 8.84 14.19 3.78
C ARG A 57 7.89 14.61 4.90
N LYS A 58 6.58 14.55 4.65
CA LYS A 58 5.58 14.82 5.69
C LYS A 58 5.54 13.69 6.73
N LEU A 59 5.75 12.44 6.32
CA LEU A 59 5.86 11.31 7.24
C LEU A 59 7.04 11.47 8.19
N THR A 60 8.23 11.82 7.69
CA THR A 60 9.39 12.03 8.58
C THR A 60 9.15 13.17 9.55
N ARG A 61 8.59 14.31 9.09
CA ARG A 61 8.19 15.42 9.96
C ARG A 61 7.18 15.00 11.02
N PHE A 62 6.18 14.20 10.65
CA PHE A 62 5.19 13.66 11.58
C PHE A 62 5.85 12.79 12.67
N LEU A 63 6.77 11.89 12.29
CA LEU A 63 7.47 11.03 13.25
C LEU A 63 8.44 11.80 14.17
N HIS A 64 8.97 12.95 13.72
CA HIS A 64 9.73 13.85 14.58
C HIS A 64 8.82 14.60 15.56
N GLN A 65 7.66 15.07 15.09
CA GLN A 65 6.71 15.84 15.89
C GLN A 65 5.99 14.99 16.94
N TYR A 66 5.73 13.71 16.64
CA TYR A 66 5.02 12.79 17.53
C TYR A 66 5.86 11.56 17.86
N PRO A 67 6.77 11.65 18.85
CA PRO A 67 7.65 10.54 19.23
C PRO A 67 6.94 9.28 19.68
N SER A 68 5.71 9.37 20.21
CA SER A 68 4.90 8.22 20.60
C SER A 68 4.68 7.26 19.42
N PHE A 69 4.17 7.75 18.29
CA PHE A 69 3.99 6.95 17.08
C PHE A 69 5.30 6.36 16.54
N ARG A 70 6.40 7.13 16.62
CA ARG A 70 7.73 6.64 16.24
C ARG A 70 8.15 5.44 17.09
N VAL A 71 7.97 5.52 18.41
CA VAL A 71 8.28 4.43 19.34
C VAL A 71 7.33 3.25 19.14
N SER A 72 6.03 3.48 18.90
CA SER A 72 5.05 2.42 18.58
C SER A 72 5.40 1.63 17.31
N CYS A 73 6.07 2.27 16.35
CA CYS A 73 6.64 1.58 15.18
C CYS A 73 7.90 0.76 15.49
N GLY A 74 8.50 0.89 16.68
CA GLY A 74 9.77 0.26 17.03
C GLY A 74 11.01 1.02 16.53
N LEU A 75 10.90 2.34 16.30
CA LEU A 75 12.00 3.17 15.81
C LEU A 75 12.62 4.01 16.96
N SER A 76 13.92 3.87 17.16
CA SER A 76 14.69 4.73 18.09
C SER A 76 14.96 6.13 17.50
N LEU A 77 15.19 6.21 16.19
CA LEU A 77 15.42 7.43 15.44
C LEU A 77 14.56 7.42 14.17
N VAL A 78 14.16 8.61 13.70
CA VAL A 78 13.45 8.74 12.42
C VAL A 78 14.41 8.43 11.27
N PRO A 79 14.10 7.43 10.42
CA PRO A 79 14.93 7.09 9.26
C PRO A 79 14.97 8.24 8.24
N HIS A 80 16.05 8.29 7.47
CA HIS A 80 16.13 9.20 6.33
C HIS A 80 15.06 8.86 5.27
N ILE A 81 14.59 9.86 4.53
CA ILE A 81 13.56 9.72 3.49
C ILE A 81 13.92 8.66 2.44
N SER A 82 15.22 8.57 2.08
CA SER A 82 15.71 7.57 1.12
C SER A 82 15.55 6.13 1.61
N THR A 83 15.59 5.89 2.93
CA THR A 83 15.30 4.57 3.50
C THR A 83 13.86 4.17 3.26
N PHE A 84 12.90 5.06 3.56
CA PHE A 84 11.50 4.83 3.25
C PHE A 84 11.27 4.61 1.75
N SER A 85 11.90 5.40 0.90
CA SER A 85 11.75 5.24 -0.56
C SER A 85 12.20 3.85 -1.03
N ARG A 86 13.41 3.43 -0.64
CA ARG A 86 13.98 2.13 -1.04
C ARG A 86 13.16 0.96 -0.51
N VAL A 87 12.79 1.02 0.77
CA VAL A 87 12.00 -0.03 1.41
C VAL A 87 10.58 -0.08 0.86
N GLY A 88 9.97 1.06 0.57
CA GLY A 88 8.66 1.12 -0.07
C GLY A 88 8.65 0.51 -1.47
N THR A 89 9.73 0.67 -2.26
CA THR A 89 9.88 -0.03 -3.54
C THR A 89 9.95 -1.53 -3.36
N TRP A 90 10.74 -2.01 -2.39
CA TRP A 90 10.81 -3.44 -2.08
C TRP A 90 9.46 -4.01 -1.64
N PHE A 91 8.72 -3.31 -0.77
CA PHE A 91 7.37 -3.74 -0.37
C PHE A 91 6.44 -3.86 -1.57
N ARG A 92 6.44 -2.88 -2.48
CA ARG A 92 5.56 -2.90 -3.66
C ARG A 92 5.85 -4.07 -4.59
N ASN A 93 7.11 -4.41 -4.78
CA ASN A 93 7.53 -5.37 -5.80
C ASN A 93 7.59 -6.80 -5.27
N GLU A 94 8.00 -6.98 -4.01
CA GLU A 94 8.29 -8.31 -3.45
C GLU A 94 7.23 -8.71 -2.41
N GLU A 95 7.06 -7.91 -1.35
CA GLU A 95 6.35 -8.36 -0.15
C GLU A 95 4.83 -8.24 -0.24
N ILE A 96 4.28 -7.15 -0.79
CA ILE A 96 2.83 -6.95 -0.87
C ILE A 96 2.15 -8.02 -1.73
N PRO A 97 2.67 -8.44 -2.90
CA PRO A 97 2.12 -9.56 -3.65
C PRO A 97 2.10 -10.87 -2.85
N LEU A 98 3.15 -11.15 -2.08
CA LEU A 98 3.23 -12.35 -1.23
C LEU A 98 2.21 -12.32 -0.09
N LEU A 99 2.14 -11.20 0.63
CA LEU A 99 1.17 -11.00 1.71
C LEU A 99 -0.27 -11.10 1.19
N HIS A 100 -0.56 -10.50 0.04
CA HIS A 100 -1.87 -10.57 -0.58
C HIS A 100 -2.27 -12.03 -0.87
N LYS A 101 -1.37 -12.82 -1.45
CA LYS A 101 -1.60 -14.25 -1.69
C LYS A 101 -1.83 -15.02 -0.39
N GLN A 102 -1.01 -14.78 0.63
CA GLN A 102 -1.14 -15.44 1.94
C GLN A 102 -2.49 -15.14 2.60
N ILE A 103 -2.91 -13.87 2.61
CA ILE A 103 -4.20 -13.45 3.17
C ILE A 103 -5.35 -14.16 2.47
N LEU A 104 -5.32 -14.26 1.13
CA LEU A 104 -6.37 -14.96 0.37
C LEU A 104 -6.43 -16.45 0.71
N GLN A 105 -5.28 -17.10 0.90
CA GLN A 105 -5.21 -18.51 1.32
C GLN A 105 -5.76 -18.69 2.73
N GLU A 106 -5.39 -17.83 3.67
CA GLU A 106 -5.88 -17.85 5.07
C GLU A 106 -7.38 -17.59 5.17
N MET A 107 -7.92 -16.69 4.32
CA MET A 107 -9.35 -16.42 4.24
C MET A 107 -10.15 -17.60 3.69
N ASN A 108 -9.50 -18.58 3.05
CA ASN A 108 -10.12 -19.72 2.40
C ASN A 108 -11.32 -19.30 1.53
N VAL A 109 -11.09 -18.29 0.67
CA VAL A 109 -12.14 -17.74 -0.19
C VAL A 109 -12.66 -18.87 -1.08
N GLY A 110 -13.87 -19.35 -0.77
CA GLY A 110 -14.47 -20.55 -1.38
C GLY A 110 -14.90 -20.34 -2.85
N LEU A 111 -15.97 -21.02 -3.26
CA LEU A 111 -16.57 -20.79 -4.58
C LEU A 111 -16.98 -19.32 -4.73
N ILE A 112 -16.32 -18.60 -5.63
CA ILE A 112 -16.61 -17.20 -5.96
C ILE A 112 -17.66 -17.20 -7.10
N PRO A 113 -18.95 -16.94 -6.83
CA PRO A 113 -19.99 -17.05 -7.85
C PRO A 113 -19.93 -15.90 -8.86
N CYS A 114 -19.42 -14.75 -8.44
CA CYS A 114 -19.24 -13.57 -9.29
C CYS A 114 -18.10 -12.71 -8.77
N VAL A 115 -17.53 -11.91 -9.67
CA VAL A 115 -16.48 -10.93 -9.36
C VAL A 115 -16.87 -9.57 -9.90
N LEU A 116 -16.45 -8.53 -9.18
CA LEU A 116 -16.63 -7.14 -9.55
C LEU A 116 -15.28 -6.56 -9.96
N ILE A 117 -15.21 -6.01 -11.17
CA ILE A 117 -14.01 -5.32 -11.68
C ILE A 117 -14.35 -3.86 -11.89
N ASP A 118 -13.58 -2.99 -11.25
CA ASP A 118 -13.63 -1.56 -11.48
C ASP A 118 -12.23 -0.94 -11.37
N SER A 119 -12.06 0.26 -11.91
CA SER A 119 -10.82 1.02 -11.77
C SER A 119 -11.04 2.37 -11.11
N THR A 120 -10.09 2.76 -10.28
CA THR A 120 -10.09 4.07 -9.62
C THR A 120 -8.95 4.95 -10.12
N ALA A 121 -9.28 6.21 -10.40
CA ALA A 121 -8.33 7.20 -10.88
C ALA A 121 -7.44 7.72 -9.74
N LEU A 122 -6.12 7.54 -9.88
CA LEU A 122 -5.11 8.05 -8.97
C LEU A 122 -4.41 9.25 -9.59
N ARG A 123 -4.76 10.46 -9.16
CA ARG A 123 -4.11 11.69 -9.66
C ARG A 123 -2.66 11.77 -9.20
N SER A 124 -1.77 12.15 -10.10
CA SER A 124 -0.37 12.46 -9.78
C SER A 124 -0.07 13.93 -10.06
N SER A 125 1.15 14.35 -9.72
CA SER A 125 1.69 15.66 -10.07
C SER A 125 1.81 15.83 -11.58
N LEU A 126 1.65 17.08 -12.06
CA LEU A 126 1.93 17.41 -13.46
C LEU A 126 3.40 17.15 -13.85
N TYR A 127 4.32 17.19 -12.88
CA TYR A 127 5.75 16.97 -13.07
C TYR A 127 6.18 15.50 -12.94
N ASP A 128 5.26 14.58 -12.66
CA ASP A 128 5.56 13.16 -12.65
C ASP A 128 5.82 12.68 -14.08
N SER A 129 7.05 12.23 -14.36
CA SER A 129 7.46 11.79 -15.69
C SER A 129 6.92 10.41 -16.07
N GLN A 130 6.56 9.59 -15.08
CA GLN A 130 6.02 8.25 -15.28
C GLN A 130 4.50 8.29 -15.50
N ALA A 131 3.81 9.24 -14.89
CA ALA A 131 2.36 9.42 -15.04
C ALA A 131 1.97 9.83 -16.47
N LYS A 132 0.81 9.34 -16.94
CA LYS A 132 0.23 9.68 -18.26
C LYS A 132 -1.11 10.35 -18.10
N TRP A 133 -1.57 11.03 -19.16
CA TRP A 133 -2.91 11.61 -19.20
C TRP A 133 -3.95 10.54 -19.48
N GLY A 134 -5.04 10.55 -18.73
CA GLY A 134 -6.22 9.74 -18.96
C GLY A 134 -7.49 10.54 -18.69
N LYS A 135 -8.64 9.92 -18.91
CA LYS A 135 -9.95 10.51 -18.64
C LYS A 135 -10.69 9.67 -17.61
N SER A 136 -11.29 10.34 -16.63
CA SER A 136 -12.21 9.73 -15.66
C SER A 136 -13.51 10.51 -15.64
N THR A 137 -14.59 9.86 -15.21
CA THR A 137 -15.89 10.51 -15.00
C THR A 137 -15.81 11.58 -13.92
N ARG A 138 -15.10 11.30 -12.81
CA ARG A 138 -14.98 12.21 -11.66
C ARG A 138 -14.10 13.43 -11.92
N TYR A 139 -12.96 13.26 -12.59
CA TYR A 139 -11.94 14.31 -12.72
C TYR A 139 -11.84 14.89 -14.13
N GLY A 140 -12.58 14.37 -15.10
CA GLY A 140 -12.33 14.67 -16.52
C GLY A 140 -10.93 14.20 -16.93
N TRP A 141 -10.23 15.01 -17.70
CA TRP A 141 -8.83 14.76 -18.06
C TRP A 141 -7.91 14.96 -16.85
N TYR A 142 -7.09 13.96 -16.55
CA TYR A 142 -6.15 14.00 -15.43
C TYR A 142 -4.83 13.32 -15.78
N LYS A 143 -3.73 13.81 -15.20
CA LYS A 143 -2.43 13.14 -15.27
C LYS A 143 -2.27 12.24 -14.05
N GLY A 144 -1.96 10.97 -14.26
CA GLY A 144 -1.79 10.04 -13.16
C GLY A 144 -1.77 8.57 -13.57
N TYR A 145 -2.39 7.79 -12.70
CA TYR A 145 -2.46 6.34 -12.73
C TYR A 145 -3.90 5.85 -12.58
N LYS A 146 -4.07 4.55 -12.68
CA LYS A 146 -5.27 3.82 -12.29
C LYS A 146 -4.89 2.61 -11.46
N THR A 147 -5.73 2.29 -10.49
CA THR A 147 -5.73 0.98 -9.84
C THR A 147 -6.96 0.24 -10.32
N HIS A 148 -6.76 -0.88 -10.98
CA HIS A 148 -7.81 -1.81 -11.38
C HIS A 148 -7.89 -2.90 -10.31
N VAL A 149 -9.09 -3.15 -9.80
CA VAL A 149 -9.31 -4.09 -8.71
C VAL A 149 -10.38 -5.07 -9.16
N CYS A 150 -10.09 -6.36 -8.99
CA CYS A 150 -11.08 -7.43 -9.04
C CYS A 150 -11.38 -7.88 -7.62
N SER A 151 -12.64 -7.87 -7.24
CA SER A 151 -13.07 -8.17 -5.87
C SER A 151 -14.31 -9.04 -5.82
N THR A 152 -14.53 -9.70 -4.69
CA THR A 152 -15.83 -10.32 -4.37
C THR A 152 -16.87 -9.23 -4.07
N PRO A 153 -18.18 -9.55 -4.10
CA PRO A 153 -19.23 -8.63 -3.68
C PRO A 153 -19.06 -8.10 -2.24
N GLU A 154 -18.42 -8.87 -1.37
CA GLU A 154 -18.13 -8.53 0.03
C GLU A 154 -16.91 -7.61 0.18
N GLY A 155 -16.21 -7.32 -0.92
CA GLY A 155 -15.07 -6.41 -0.94
C GLY A 155 -13.70 -7.05 -0.70
N VAL A 156 -13.60 -8.39 -0.76
CA VAL A 156 -12.29 -9.07 -0.71
C VAL A 156 -11.58 -8.84 -2.04
N ILE A 157 -10.38 -8.28 -2.01
CA ILE A 157 -9.57 -8.02 -3.20
C ILE A 157 -8.93 -9.32 -3.67
N LEU A 158 -9.36 -9.85 -4.81
CA LEU A 158 -8.88 -11.12 -5.38
C LEU A 158 -7.66 -10.93 -6.28
N SER A 159 -7.65 -9.84 -7.06
CA SER A 159 -6.51 -9.44 -7.88
C SER A 159 -6.53 -7.94 -8.11
N TYR A 160 -5.36 -7.37 -8.40
CA TYR A 160 -5.24 -5.93 -8.64
C TYR A 160 -4.11 -5.64 -9.63
N ALA A 161 -4.21 -4.51 -10.32
CA ALA A 161 -3.18 -4.02 -11.22
C ALA A 161 -3.06 -2.50 -11.14
N PHE A 162 -1.82 -2.01 -11.18
CA PHE A 162 -1.50 -0.58 -11.24
C PHE A 162 -1.01 -0.23 -12.64
N THR A 163 -1.66 0.74 -13.28
CA THR A 163 -1.30 1.19 -14.62
C THR A 163 -1.26 2.71 -14.70
N THR A 164 -0.69 3.26 -15.77
CA THR A 164 -0.85 4.68 -16.10
C THR A 164 -2.29 5.01 -16.50
N ALA A 165 -2.69 6.28 -16.38
CA ALA A 165 -4.10 6.67 -16.52
C ALA A 165 -4.71 6.45 -17.92
N ASN A 166 -3.89 6.32 -18.96
CA ASN A 166 -4.32 6.10 -20.34
C ASN A 166 -4.72 4.65 -20.64
N VAL A 167 -4.62 3.73 -19.67
CA VAL A 167 -5.00 2.33 -19.86
C VAL A 167 -6.49 2.15 -19.57
N HIS A 168 -7.19 1.50 -20.49
CA HIS A 168 -8.60 1.17 -20.37
C HIS A 168 -8.81 -0.18 -19.67
N ASP A 169 -9.85 -0.26 -18.88
CA ASP A 169 -10.11 -1.35 -17.94
C ASP A 169 -10.34 -2.68 -18.69
N SER A 170 -10.97 -2.62 -19.87
CA SER A 170 -11.13 -3.78 -20.77
C SER A 170 -9.82 -4.44 -21.20
N LYS A 171 -8.70 -3.71 -21.20
CA LYS A 171 -7.37 -4.28 -21.50
C LYS A 171 -6.78 -5.04 -20.32
N ILE A 172 -7.18 -4.70 -19.10
CA ILE A 172 -6.62 -5.21 -17.85
C ILE A 172 -7.50 -6.32 -17.25
N ALA A 173 -8.82 -6.24 -17.45
CA ALA A 173 -9.77 -7.23 -16.95
C ALA A 173 -9.39 -8.70 -17.25
N PRO A 174 -8.93 -9.08 -18.46
CA PRO A 174 -8.52 -10.47 -18.72
C PRO A 174 -7.28 -10.91 -17.93
N ALA A 175 -6.37 -10.00 -17.58
CA ALA A 175 -5.23 -10.31 -16.73
C ALA A 175 -5.69 -10.55 -15.29
N LEU A 176 -6.54 -9.66 -14.76
CA LEU A 176 -7.11 -9.79 -13.42
C LEU A 176 -7.87 -11.09 -13.21
N LEU A 177 -8.64 -11.54 -14.21
CA LEU A 177 -9.39 -12.81 -14.14
C LEU A 177 -8.47 -14.04 -14.17
N ARG A 178 -7.40 -14.01 -14.98
CA ARG A 178 -6.41 -15.09 -15.04
C ARG A 178 -5.65 -15.22 -13.72
N ASP A 179 -5.34 -14.11 -13.07
CA ASP A 179 -4.64 -14.12 -11.78
C ASP A 179 -5.46 -14.82 -10.69
N ILE A 180 -6.80 -14.80 -10.77
CA ILE A 180 -7.69 -15.48 -9.83
C ILE A 180 -7.71 -16.99 -10.09
N GLN A 181 -7.70 -17.41 -11.36
CA GLN A 181 -7.73 -18.83 -11.73
C GLN A 181 -6.44 -19.59 -11.36
N ASN A 182 -5.32 -18.87 -11.24
CA ASN A 182 -4.00 -19.44 -10.94
C ASN A 182 -3.63 -19.40 -9.44
N GLN A 183 -4.54 -18.93 -8.58
CA GLN A 183 -4.36 -18.87 -7.12
C GLN A 183 -4.83 -20.17 -6.47
#